data_AF-A0A497C521-F1
#
_entry.id   AF-A0A497C521-F1
#
_cell.length_a   1.000
_cell.length_b   1.000
_cell.length_c   1.000
_cell.angle_alpha   90.00
_cell.angle_beta   90.00
_cell.angle_gamma   90.00
#
_symmetry.space_group_name_H-M   'P 1'
#
loop_
_entity.id
_entity.type
_entity.pdbx_description
1 polymer ?
#
loop_
_entity_poly.entity_id
_entity_poly.type
_entity_poly.pdbx_seq_one_letter_code
_entity_poly.pdbx_strand_id
1 'polypeptide(L)'
;MLLVTQEDLMKKILLLAAVIFVAASCAAVPDQEISSEETMSSEEVEVYGEQPRGNIPPDNTPGGSSMLLNDLEFSESEISGIIFMREEEKLARDVYLQLADLWGMNIFTNIAGSEDTHMGAVLSLIEMAGQEDPARAKGNGEFLDQDLQALYDSLVVRGGESLVEALLVGAAIEEIDILDLQQYLAETDNSSITAVYQNLLNGSINHLNAFVRIYERRTGEEYQPQYLTEEVFQALLSGSSSRGGGGARQDRSAQPAGKGKAQ
;
A
#
# COMPACT_ATOMS: atom_id res chain seq x y z
N MET A 1 21.68 -6.42 18.14
CA MET A 1 20.41 -6.34 17.41
C MET A 1 20.80 -6.45 15.95
N LEU A 2 20.58 -7.61 15.33
CA LEU A 2 20.90 -7.81 13.91
C LEU A 2 19.86 -7.02 13.12
N LEU A 3 20.30 -6.04 12.34
CA LEU A 3 19.47 -5.35 11.36
C LEU A 3 19.06 -6.41 10.32
N VAL A 4 17.78 -6.76 10.29
CA VAL A 4 17.20 -7.57 9.21
C VAL A 4 17.09 -6.63 8.02
N THR A 5 17.76 -6.96 6.92
CA THR A 5 17.67 -6.14 5.71
C THR A 5 16.31 -6.34 5.03
N GLN A 6 15.83 -5.37 4.24
CA GLN A 6 14.64 -5.52 3.39
C GLN A 6 14.71 -6.80 2.54
N GLU A 7 15.89 -7.09 1.99
CA GLU A 7 16.18 -8.33 1.27
C GLU A 7 15.99 -9.57 2.16
N ASP A 8 16.36 -9.55 3.44
CA ASP A 8 16.14 -10.65 4.37
C ASP A 8 14.66 -10.80 4.80
N LEU A 9 13.91 -9.70 4.86
CA LEU A 9 12.49 -9.71 5.22
C LEU A 9 11.65 -10.23 4.04
N MET A 10 11.87 -9.71 2.84
CA MET A 10 11.28 -10.21 1.60
C MET A 10 11.64 -11.66 1.35
N LYS A 11 12.90 -12.06 1.51
CA LYS A 11 13.29 -13.48 1.41
C LYS A 11 12.57 -14.35 2.42
N LYS A 12 12.34 -13.87 3.65
CA LYS A 12 11.55 -14.61 4.66
C LYS A 12 10.08 -14.68 4.29
N ILE A 13 9.48 -13.62 3.77
CA ILE A 13 8.09 -13.58 3.30
C ILE A 13 7.91 -14.55 2.13
N LEU A 14 8.81 -14.49 1.13
CA LEU A 14 8.82 -15.40 -0.02
C LEU A 14 9.08 -16.86 0.41
N LEU A 15 10.00 -17.10 1.35
CA LEU A 15 10.26 -18.43 1.91
C LEU A 15 9.05 -18.99 2.68
N LEU A 16 8.35 -18.17 3.45
CA LEU A 16 7.14 -18.58 4.17
C LEU A 16 5.99 -18.90 3.20
N ALA A 17 5.80 -18.08 2.17
CA ALA A 17 4.84 -18.35 1.09
C ALA A 17 5.16 -19.64 0.34
N ALA A 18 6.44 -19.93 0.09
CA ALA A 18 6.89 -21.16 -0.58
C ALA A 18 6.77 -22.43 0.30
N VAL A 19 6.93 -22.32 1.62
CA VAL A 19 6.84 -23.48 2.55
C VAL A 19 5.41 -24.00 2.71
N ILE A 20 4.40 -23.14 2.54
CA ILE A 20 2.99 -23.54 2.55
C ILE A 20 2.62 -24.37 1.29
N PHE A 21 3.40 -24.27 0.21
CA PHE A 21 3.09 -24.86 -1.10
C PHE A 21 3.58 -26.32 -1.32
N VAL A 22 4.13 -27.00 -0.31
CA VAL A 22 4.71 -28.36 -0.50
C VAL A 22 3.67 -29.49 -0.58
N ALA A 23 2.38 -29.19 -0.79
CA ALA A 23 1.34 -30.22 -0.97
C ALA A 23 0.49 -30.04 -2.24
N ALA A 24 1.09 -29.78 -3.41
CA ALA A 24 0.45 -30.12 -4.69
C ALA A 24 1.51 -30.41 -5.76
N SER A 25 1.62 -31.67 -6.14
CA SER A 25 2.58 -32.15 -7.13
C SER A 25 1.94 -32.31 -8.51
N CYS A 26 2.70 -31.90 -9.53
CA CYS A 26 2.68 -32.33 -10.93
C CYS A 26 1.50 -31.94 -11.85
N ALA A 27 1.75 -30.99 -12.75
CA ALA A 27 1.84 -31.28 -14.19
C ALA A 27 2.52 -30.11 -14.92
N ALA A 28 3.38 -30.44 -15.88
CA ALA A 28 4.24 -29.52 -16.61
C ALA A 28 3.90 -29.50 -18.12
N VAL A 29 4.41 -28.45 -18.79
CA VAL A 29 4.82 -28.35 -20.23
C VAL A 29 3.74 -27.87 -21.23
N PRO A 30 4.06 -27.15 -22.35
CA PRO A 30 5.25 -26.35 -22.76
C PRO A 30 4.99 -24.91 -23.27
N ASP A 31 6.11 -24.20 -23.44
CA ASP A 31 6.43 -23.05 -24.31
C ASP A 31 5.67 -22.89 -25.64
N GLN A 32 5.50 -21.61 -26.02
CA GLN A 32 5.58 -21.22 -27.43
C GLN A 32 6.28 -19.87 -27.61
N GLU A 33 7.46 -19.91 -28.24
CA GLU A 33 8.14 -18.77 -28.87
C GLU A 33 7.35 -18.24 -30.07
N ILE A 34 7.29 -16.91 -30.25
CA ILE A 34 7.31 -16.25 -31.57
C ILE A 34 8.09 -14.94 -31.47
N SER A 35 9.09 -14.80 -32.34
CA SER A 35 9.94 -13.63 -32.56
C SER A 35 9.41 -12.68 -33.63
N SER A 36 9.87 -11.41 -33.56
CA SER A 36 10.29 -10.49 -34.65
C SER A 36 9.27 -10.10 -35.73
N GLU A 37 9.21 -8.92 -36.34
CA GLU A 37 9.92 -7.64 -36.31
C GLU A 37 9.16 -6.72 -37.32
N GLU A 38 9.59 -5.45 -37.40
CA GLU A 38 9.43 -4.49 -38.52
C GLU A 38 8.18 -3.60 -38.59
N THR A 39 8.21 -2.33 -39.03
CA THR A 39 9.25 -1.30 -39.35
C THR A 39 8.49 -0.01 -39.76
N MET A 40 9.02 1.17 -39.40
CA MET A 40 8.87 2.54 -39.96
C MET A 40 7.49 3.22 -40.21
N SER A 41 7.34 4.50 -39.81
CA SER A 41 7.82 5.67 -40.57
C SER A 41 7.27 7.02 -40.01
N SER A 42 8.18 7.99 -39.91
CA SER A 42 8.08 9.46 -40.10
C SER A 42 6.78 10.25 -39.82
N GLU A 43 6.91 11.35 -39.07
CA GLU A 43 6.89 12.73 -39.62
C GLU A 43 7.26 13.79 -38.55
N GLU A 44 8.03 14.81 -38.96
CA GLU A 44 8.43 16.01 -38.20
C GLU A 44 7.26 17.01 -38.04
N VAL A 45 7.36 17.96 -37.11
CA VAL A 45 7.36 19.44 -37.39
C VAL A 45 7.28 20.31 -36.10
N GLU A 46 8.23 21.26 -36.02
CA GLU A 46 8.28 22.61 -35.38
C GLU A 46 7.89 22.81 -33.89
N VAL A 47 8.78 23.24 -32.98
CA VAL A 47 9.51 24.53 -32.85
C VAL A 47 8.63 25.78 -32.69
N TYR A 48 8.31 26.11 -31.44
CA TYR A 48 8.08 27.46 -30.90
C TYR A 48 8.63 27.42 -29.47
N GLY A 49 9.54 28.25 -28.97
CA GLY A 49 9.61 29.71 -29.03
C GLY A 49 9.98 30.16 -27.61
N GLU A 50 11.27 30.29 -27.33
CA GLU A 50 11.85 30.67 -26.04
C GLU A 50 11.78 32.19 -25.82
N GLN A 51 11.47 32.65 -24.59
CA GLN A 51 11.95 33.88 -23.91
C GLN A 51 11.18 34.07 -22.57
N PRO A 52 11.69 34.83 -21.56
CA PRO A 52 13.03 34.82 -20.98
C PRO A 52 13.00 34.69 -19.43
N ARG A 53 14.16 34.31 -18.86
CA ARG A 53 14.42 34.24 -17.41
C ARG A 53 14.36 35.64 -16.76
N GLY A 54 13.50 35.79 -15.76
CA GLY A 54 13.49 36.94 -14.85
C GLY A 54 14.54 36.77 -13.75
N ASN A 55 15.37 37.80 -13.56
CA ASN A 55 16.37 37.90 -12.50
C ASN A 55 15.72 37.88 -11.11
N ILE A 56 16.06 36.89 -10.28
CA ILE A 56 15.82 36.92 -8.83
C ILE A 56 17.13 37.39 -8.16
N PRO A 57 17.13 38.43 -7.31
CA PRO A 57 18.31 38.86 -6.58
C PRO A 57 18.78 37.77 -5.60
N PRO A 58 20.09 37.64 -5.32
CA PRO A 58 20.55 36.74 -4.28
C PRO A 58 20.10 37.26 -2.91
N ASP A 59 19.19 36.55 -2.26
CA ASP A 59 18.84 36.79 -0.87
C ASP A 59 19.93 36.20 0.04
N ASN A 60 20.62 37.10 0.73
CA ASN A 60 21.71 36.77 1.64
C ASN A 60 21.14 36.68 3.07
N THR A 61 20.42 35.61 3.38
CA THR A 61 19.95 35.32 4.73
C THR A 61 20.67 34.08 5.28
N PRO A 62 21.70 34.21 6.14
CA PRO A 62 22.36 33.05 6.73
C PRO A 62 21.55 32.53 7.93
N GLY A 63 20.99 31.32 7.83
CA GLY A 63 20.57 30.55 9.02
C GLY A 63 19.33 29.68 8.94
N GLY A 64 18.59 29.64 7.81
CA GLY A 64 17.35 28.84 7.69
C GLY A 64 17.34 27.75 6.63
N SER A 65 18.24 27.80 5.63
CA SER A 65 18.17 26.91 4.46
C SER A 65 18.68 25.49 4.68
N SER A 66 19.51 25.23 5.68
CA SER A 66 20.14 23.90 5.81
C SER A 66 19.17 22.78 6.21
N MET A 67 18.08 23.10 6.94
CA MET A 67 17.03 22.11 7.24
C MET A 67 16.06 21.94 6.06
N LEU A 68 15.76 23.01 5.32
CA LEU A 68 14.83 22.96 4.18
C LEU A 68 15.46 22.37 2.90
N LEU A 69 16.78 22.42 2.77
CA LEU A 69 17.48 21.83 1.62
C LEU A 69 17.66 20.30 1.75
N ASN A 70 17.79 19.79 2.98
CA ASN A 70 17.83 18.34 3.24
C ASN A 70 16.46 17.66 3.01
N ASP A 71 15.35 18.38 3.10
CA ASP A 71 14.00 17.83 2.86
C ASP A 71 13.67 17.69 1.36
N LEU A 72 14.50 18.26 0.47
CA LEU A 72 14.31 18.23 -0.98
C LEU A 72 15.23 17.23 -1.70
N GLU A 73 16.22 16.67 -1.01
CA GLU A 73 17.13 15.68 -1.59
C GLU A 73 16.88 14.33 -0.91
N PHE A 74 16.33 13.38 -1.68
CA PHE A 74 16.11 12.01 -1.23
C PHE A 74 17.42 11.24 -1.27
N SER A 75 17.74 10.52 -0.20
CA SER A 75 18.84 9.55 -0.19
C SER A 75 18.55 8.36 -1.10
N GLU A 76 19.59 7.62 -1.51
CA GLU A 76 19.43 6.41 -2.33
C GLU A 76 18.55 5.34 -1.64
N SER A 77 18.64 5.22 -0.31
CA SER A 77 17.78 4.31 0.47
C SER A 77 16.32 4.77 0.46
N GLU A 78 16.07 6.07 0.60
CA GLU A 78 14.72 6.61 0.52
C GLU A 78 14.12 6.44 -0.87
N ILE A 79 14.89 6.69 -1.93
CA ILE A 79 14.46 6.47 -3.32
C ILE A 79 14.12 4.99 -3.52
N SER A 80 14.96 4.08 -3.04
CA SER A 80 14.73 2.63 -3.16
C SER A 80 13.44 2.22 -2.44
N GLY A 81 13.23 2.73 -1.22
CA GLY A 81 12.00 2.47 -0.46
C GLY A 81 10.76 3.03 -1.15
N ILE A 82 10.82 4.25 -1.72
CA ILE A 82 9.70 4.85 -2.46
C ILE A 82 9.33 4.02 -3.69
N ILE A 83 10.33 3.56 -4.45
CA ILE A 83 10.13 2.69 -5.63
C ILE A 83 9.50 1.36 -5.21
N PHE A 84 9.98 0.77 -4.12
CA PHE A 84 9.44 -0.47 -3.59
C PHE A 84 7.98 -0.32 -3.15
N MET A 85 7.67 0.66 -2.27
CA MET A 85 6.32 0.90 -1.78
C MET A 85 5.33 1.18 -2.93
N ARG A 86 5.79 1.79 -4.03
CA ARG A 86 4.94 2.03 -5.21
C ARG A 86 4.45 0.73 -5.84
N GLU A 87 5.31 -0.27 -5.96
CA GLU A 87 4.96 -1.57 -6.51
C GLU A 87 4.26 -2.47 -5.48
N GLU A 88 4.56 -2.32 -4.19
CA GLU A 88 3.87 -3.03 -3.11
C GLU A 88 2.40 -2.63 -3.01
N GLU A 89 2.08 -1.33 -3.02
CA GLU A 89 0.70 -0.83 -3.05
C GLU A 89 -0.03 -1.28 -4.32
N LYS A 90 0.68 -1.36 -5.45
CA LYS A 90 0.15 -1.95 -6.69
C LYS A 90 -0.17 -3.43 -6.51
N LEU A 91 0.69 -4.19 -5.82
CA LEU A 91 0.47 -5.61 -5.53
C LEU A 91 -0.80 -5.79 -4.70
N ALA A 92 -0.96 -5.01 -3.63
CA ALA A 92 -2.16 -5.04 -2.81
C ALA A 92 -3.41 -4.80 -3.67
N ARG A 93 -3.43 -3.70 -4.42
CA ARG A 93 -4.52 -3.37 -5.33
C ARG A 93 -4.83 -4.50 -6.32
N ASP A 94 -3.82 -4.98 -7.03
CA ASP A 94 -4.01 -5.93 -8.13
C ASP A 94 -4.48 -7.29 -7.62
N VAL A 95 -3.98 -7.74 -6.45
CA VAL A 95 -4.51 -8.94 -5.78
C VAL A 95 -5.96 -8.73 -5.39
N TYR A 96 -6.32 -7.58 -4.82
CA TYR A 96 -7.70 -7.30 -4.43
C TYR A 96 -8.65 -7.21 -5.63
N LEU A 97 -8.23 -6.63 -6.75
CA LEU A 97 -9.02 -6.66 -7.99
C LEU A 97 -9.23 -8.10 -8.47
N GLN A 98 -8.19 -8.92 -8.46
CA GLN A 98 -8.29 -10.33 -8.87
C GLN A 98 -9.22 -11.14 -7.96
N LEU A 99 -9.15 -10.93 -6.64
CA LEU A 99 -10.01 -11.61 -5.66
C LEU A 99 -11.44 -11.06 -5.66
N ALA A 100 -11.63 -9.78 -5.97
CA ALA A 100 -12.94 -9.18 -6.20
C ALA A 100 -13.64 -9.84 -7.38
N ASP A 101 -12.95 -10.02 -8.51
CA ASP A 101 -13.49 -10.67 -9.69
C ASP A 101 -13.86 -12.14 -9.43
N LEU A 102 -13.03 -12.84 -8.65
CA LEU A 102 -13.26 -14.26 -8.34
C LEU A 102 -14.40 -14.48 -7.33
N TRP A 103 -14.41 -13.69 -6.23
CA TRP A 103 -15.29 -13.94 -5.09
C TRP A 103 -16.48 -12.99 -4.98
N GLY A 104 -16.47 -11.87 -5.69
CA GLY A 104 -17.56 -10.89 -5.73
C GLY A 104 -17.82 -10.18 -4.39
N MET A 105 -16.82 -10.10 -3.50
CA MET A 105 -16.97 -9.47 -2.19
C MET A 105 -16.54 -8.00 -2.20
N ASN A 106 -17.44 -7.12 -1.73
CA ASN A 106 -17.21 -5.67 -1.68
C ASN A 106 -16.00 -5.22 -0.86
N ILE A 107 -15.50 -6.04 0.08
CA ILE A 107 -14.29 -5.69 0.83
C ILE A 107 -13.11 -5.52 -0.14
N PHE A 108 -12.95 -6.43 -1.09
CA PHE A 108 -11.85 -6.39 -2.05
C PHE A 108 -11.95 -5.19 -2.97
N THR A 109 -13.14 -4.90 -3.54
CA THR A 109 -13.30 -3.72 -4.41
C THR A 109 -13.14 -2.40 -3.68
N ASN A 110 -13.61 -2.31 -2.43
CA ASN A 110 -13.48 -1.08 -1.64
C ASN A 110 -12.02 -0.82 -1.26
N ILE A 111 -11.30 -1.85 -0.82
CA ILE A 111 -9.90 -1.73 -0.40
C ILE A 111 -9.00 -1.49 -1.62
N ALA A 112 -9.24 -2.16 -2.76
CA ALA A 112 -8.53 -1.85 -4.00
C ALA A 112 -8.63 -0.36 -4.38
N GLY A 113 -9.79 0.29 -4.16
CA GLY A 113 -9.95 1.73 -4.36
C GLY A 113 -9.17 2.59 -3.36
N SER A 114 -8.96 2.12 -2.13
CA SER A 114 -8.02 2.74 -1.18
C SER A 114 -6.58 2.59 -1.66
N GLU A 115 -6.19 1.42 -2.17
CA GLU A 115 -4.82 1.19 -2.65
C GLU A 115 -4.49 2.01 -3.89
N ASP A 116 -5.47 2.28 -4.77
CA ASP A 116 -5.28 3.29 -5.84
C ASP A 116 -4.92 4.68 -5.27
N THR A 117 -5.48 5.04 -4.11
CA THR A 117 -5.17 6.30 -3.42
C THR A 117 -3.77 6.26 -2.80
N HIS A 118 -3.39 5.16 -2.18
CA HIS A 118 -2.03 4.97 -1.64
C HIS A 118 -0.98 5.02 -2.75
N MET A 119 -1.20 4.27 -3.83
CA MET A 119 -0.42 4.33 -5.06
C MET A 119 -0.21 5.78 -5.53
N GLY A 120 -1.28 6.58 -5.61
CA GLY A 120 -1.19 8.00 -6.00
C GLY A 120 -0.37 8.86 -5.04
N ALA A 121 -0.43 8.57 -3.73
CA ALA A 121 0.38 9.25 -2.73
C ALA A 121 1.88 8.94 -2.88
N VAL A 122 2.24 7.67 -3.13
CA VAL A 122 3.65 7.28 -3.37
C VAL A 122 4.16 7.83 -4.70
N LEU A 123 3.31 7.85 -5.75
CA LEU A 123 3.67 8.48 -7.03
C LEU A 123 4.07 9.95 -6.86
N SER A 124 3.43 10.68 -5.95
CA SER A 124 3.78 12.07 -5.67
C SER A 124 5.21 12.20 -5.10
N LEU A 125 5.70 11.20 -4.35
CA LEU A 125 7.09 11.15 -3.88
C LEU A 125 8.06 10.80 -5.02
N ILE A 126 7.70 9.86 -5.91
CA ILE A 126 8.50 9.52 -7.10
C ILE A 126 8.71 10.76 -7.98
N GLU A 127 7.64 11.50 -8.24
CA GLU A 127 7.70 12.73 -9.03
C GLU A 127 8.56 13.81 -8.35
N MET A 128 8.45 13.95 -7.04
CA MET A 128 9.28 14.88 -6.26
C MET A 128 10.76 14.51 -6.29
N ALA A 129 11.08 13.21 -6.28
CA ALA A 129 12.43 12.67 -6.39
C ALA A 129 12.97 12.66 -7.83
N GLY A 130 12.17 13.08 -8.83
CA GLY A 130 12.55 13.08 -10.23
C GLY A 130 12.83 11.69 -10.82
N GLN A 131 12.22 10.65 -10.24
CA GLN A 131 12.40 9.26 -10.64
C GLN A 131 11.35 8.82 -11.68
N GLU A 132 11.63 7.72 -12.38
CA GLU A 132 10.61 7.08 -13.23
C GLU A 132 9.68 6.20 -12.39
N ASP A 133 8.38 6.22 -12.70
CA ASP A 133 7.40 5.36 -12.04
C ASP A 133 7.55 3.90 -12.50
N PRO A 134 7.91 2.95 -11.61
CA PRO A 134 8.09 1.53 -11.97
C PRO A 134 6.78 0.86 -12.38
N ALA A 135 5.64 1.37 -11.91
CA ALA A 135 4.31 0.87 -12.27
C ALA A 135 3.80 1.40 -13.61
N ARG A 136 4.50 2.37 -14.22
CA ARG A 136 4.08 2.97 -15.48
C ARG A 136 4.09 1.94 -16.61
N ALA A 137 3.00 1.91 -17.37
CA ALA A 137 2.80 0.98 -18.48
C ALA A 137 2.84 -0.52 -18.09
N LYS A 138 2.58 -0.83 -16.81
CA LYS A 138 2.37 -2.19 -16.32
C LYS A 138 0.88 -2.50 -16.24
N GLY A 139 0.46 -3.64 -16.77
CA GLY A 139 -0.89 -4.18 -16.58
C GLY A 139 -1.14 -4.65 -15.14
N ASN A 140 -2.38 -5.05 -14.87
CA ASN A 140 -2.72 -5.71 -13.61
C ASN A 140 -1.90 -7.01 -13.49
N GLY A 141 -1.28 -7.22 -12.33
CA GLY A 141 -0.47 -8.40 -12.06
C GLY A 141 0.92 -8.40 -12.71
N GLU A 142 1.34 -7.29 -13.35
CA GLU A 142 2.68 -7.14 -13.90
C GLU A 142 3.54 -6.21 -13.02
N PHE A 143 4.73 -6.67 -12.63
CA PHE A 143 5.67 -5.91 -11.79
C PHE A 143 7.04 -5.78 -12.45
N LEU A 144 7.77 -4.71 -12.13
CA LEU A 144 9.18 -4.57 -12.47
C LEU A 144 10.04 -5.35 -11.47
N ASP A 145 9.78 -5.19 -10.18
CA ASP A 145 10.37 -6.01 -9.13
C ASP A 145 9.92 -7.48 -9.24
N GLN A 146 10.90 -8.40 -9.34
CA GLN A 146 10.64 -9.82 -9.56
C GLN A 146 10.23 -10.57 -8.28
N ASP A 147 10.61 -10.06 -7.11
CA ASP A 147 10.18 -10.64 -5.84
C ASP A 147 8.70 -10.29 -5.59
N LEU A 148 8.29 -9.05 -5.91
CA LEU A 148 6.87 -8.66 -5.88
C LEU A 148 6.05 -9.40 -6.94
N GLN A 149 6.60 -9.65 -8.14
CA GLN A 149 5.93 -10.52 -9.13
C GLN A 149 5.67 -11.92 -8.56
N ALA A 150 6.69 -12.54 -7.96
CA ALA A 150 6.57 -13.87 -7.38
C ALA A 150 5.59 -13.90 -6.20
N LEU A 151 5.56 -12.84 -5.39
CA LEU A 151 4.61 -12.70 -4.30
C LEU A 151 3.18 -12.55 -4.82
N TYR A 152 2.94 -11.72 -5.83
CA TYR A 152 1.63 -11.59 -6.48
C TYR A 152 1.11 -12.95 -6.98
N ASP A 153 1.93 -13.66 -7.76
CA ASP A 153 1.57 -14.96 -8.32
C ASP A 153 1.18 -15.96 -7.20
N SER A 154 1.95 -15.98 -6.12
CA SER A 154 1.68 -16.83 -4.95
C SER A 154 0.37 -16.47 -4.24
N LEU A 155 0.13 -15.18 -4.00
CA LEU A 155 -1.05 -14.70 -3.29
C LEU A 155 -2.33 -14.89 -4.09
N VAL A 156 -2.30 -14.72 -5.42
CA VAL A 156 -3.45 -14.99 -6.29
C VAL A 156 -3.79 -16.47 -6.29
N VAL A 157 -2.79 -17.36 -6.37
CA VAL A 157 -3.01 -18.81 -6.31
C VAL A 157 -3.66 -19.19 -4.97
N ARG A 158 -3.06 -18.76 -3.85
CA ARG A 158 -3.56 -19.05 -2.50
C ARG A 158 -4.97 -18.48 -2.30
N GLY A 159 -5.18 -17.21 -2.62
CA GLY A 159 -6.48 -16.55 -2.49
C GLY A 159 -7.55 -17.11 -3.43
N GLY A 160 -7.14 -17.84 -4.47
CA GLY A 160 -8.03 -18.57 -5.36
C GLY A 160 -8.56 -19.89 -4.81
N GLU A 161 -7.95 -20.45 -3.76
CA GLU A 161 -8.32 -21.76 -3.22
C GLU A 161 -9.69 -21.76 -2.55
N SER A 162 -9.97 -20.73 -1.75
CA SER A 162 -11.24 -20.57 -1.06
C SER A 162 -11.46 -19.11 -0.64
N LEU A 163 -12.71 -18.75 -0.36
CA LEU A 163 -13.01 -17.43 0.18
C LEU A 163 -12.30 -17.17 1.53
N VAL A 164 -12.08 -18.23 2.32
CA VAL A 164 -11.36 -18.11 3.60
C VAL A 164 -9.90 -17.75 3.34
N GLU A 165 -9.23 -18.46 2.42
CA GLU A 165 -7.86 -18.13 2.01
C GLU A 165 -7.77 -16.73 1.38
N ALA A 166 -8.78 -16.29 0.62
CA ALA A 166 -8.81 -14.94 0.06
C ALA A 166 -8.82 -13.85 1.15
N LEU A 167 -9.54 -14.08 2.26
CA LEU A 167 -9.56 -13.16 3.40
C LEU A 167 -8.24 -13.19 4.19
N LEU A 168 -7.62 -14.38 4.31
CA LEU A 168 -6.29 -14.51 4.91
C LEU A 168 -5.20 -13.88 4.06
N VAL A 169 -5.26 -13.98 2.73
CA VAL A 169 -4.40 -13.26 1.79
C VAL A 169 -4.59 -11.76 1.93
N GLY A 170 -5.84 -11.31 2.05
CA GLY A 170 -6.18 -9.92 2.39
C GLY A 170 -5.41 -9.43 3.60
N ALA A 171 -5.57 -10.11 4.74
CA ALA A 171 -4.88 -9.74 5.98
C ALA A 171 -3.34 -9.90 5.90
N ALA A 172 -2.83 -10.90 5.18
CA ALA A 172 -1.40 -11.12 4.98
C ALA A 172 -0.72 -9.93 4.28
N ILE A 173 -1.32 -9.43 3.20
CA ILE A 173 -0.82 -8.26 2.47
C ILE A 173 -0.70 -7.06 3.42
N GLU A 174 -1.74 -6.78 4.21
CA GLU A 174 -1.74 -5.64 5.12
C GLU A 174 -0.72 -5.79 6.26
N GLU A 175 -0.46 -7.01 6.72
CA GLU A 175 0.59 -7.26 7.72
C GLU A 175 2.00 -7.03 7.15
N ILE A 176 2.23 -7.41 5.89
CA ILE A 176 3.50 -7.19 5.19
C ILE A 176 3.71 -5.68 4.98
N ASP A 177 2.71 -5.00 4.43
CA ASP A 177 2.76 -3.55 4.19
C ASP A 177 3.01 -2.76 5.49
N ILE A 178 2.37 -3.14 6.60
CA ILE A 178 2.63 -2.56 7.92
C ILE A 178 4.09 -2.74 8.36
N LEU A 179 4.68 -3.91 8.14
CA LEU A 179 6.07 -4.19 8.53
C LEU A 179 7.04 -3.36 7.69
N ASP A 180 6.82 -3.28 6.39
CA ASP A 180 7.68 -2.54 5.47
C ASP A 180 7.58 -1.03 5.71
N LEU A 181 6.37 -0.49 5.89
CA LEU A 181 6.17 0.91 6.28
C LEU A 181 6.83 1.25 7.62
N GLN A 182 6.71 0.38 8.64
CA GLN A 182 7.38 0.59 9.93
C GLN A 182 8.91 0.60 9.80
N GLN A 183 9.45 -0.26 8.93
CA GLN A 183 10.87 -0.29 8.64
C GLN A 183 11.31 1.01 7.96
N TYR A 184 10.68 1.41 6.85
CA TYR A 184 11.08 2.60 6.14
C TYR A 184 10.91 3.88 6.97
N LEU A 185 9.86 3.97 7.79
CA LEU A 185 9.67 5.07 8.74
C LEU A 185 10.77 5.16 9.80
N ALA A 186 11.44 4.05 10.13
CA ALA A 186 12.55 4.05 11.08
C ALA A 186 13.89 4.47 10.43
N GLU A 187 13.95 4.50 9.09
CA GLU A 187 15.16 4.75 8.31
C GLU A 187 15.18 6.14 7.64
N THR A 188 14.10 6.91 7.74
CA THR A 188 13.98 8.26 7.16
C THR A 188 13.69 9.33 8.22
N ASP A 189 14.28 10.50 8.04
CA ASP A 189 13.91 11.74 8.73
C ASP A 189 13.22 12.75 7.78
N ASN A 190 13.02 12.39 6.50
CA ASN A 190 12.40 13.25 5.51
C ASN A 190 10.90 13.43 5.83
N SER A 191 10.50 14.68 5.99
CA SER A 191 9.15 15.00 6.47
C SER A 191 8.07 14.65 5.45
N SER A 192 8.38 14.72 4.16
CA SER A 192 7.46 14.37 3.06
C SER A 192 7.22 12.86 3.01
N ILE A 193 8.28 12.06 3.13
CA ILE A 193 8.17 10.59 3.16
C ILE A 193 7.38 10.16 4.40
N THR A 194 7.75 10.70 5.56
CA THR A 194 7.10 10.37 6.84
C THR A 194 5.60 10.67 6.77
N ALA A 195 5.20 11.79 6.18
CA ALA A 195 3.79 12.15 6.05
C ALA A 195 3.00 11.14 5.20
N VAL A 196 3.56 10.72 4.06
CA VAL A 196 2.92 9.73 3.18
C VAL A 196 2.90 8.35 3.84
N TYR A 197 4.02 7.84 4.31
CA TYR A 197 4.11 6.49 4.89
C TYR A 197 3.30 6.35 6.16
N GLN A 198 3.21 7.39 7.00
CA GLN A 198 2.35 7.35 8.15
C GLN A 198 0.86 7.32 7.77
N ASN A 199 0.47 7.94 6.65
CA ASN A 199 -0.90 7.86 6.14
C ASN A 199 -1.22 6.46 5.61
N LEU A 200 -0.33 5.90 4.78
CA LEU A 200 -0.41 4.52 4.28
C LEU A 200 -0.55 3.55 5.45
N LEU A 201 0.34 3.64 6.44
CA LEU A 201 0.34 2.74 7.61
C LEU A 201 -1.00 2.78 8.38
N ASN A 202 -1.62 3.95 8.48
CA ASN A 202 -2.95 4.04 9.10
C ASN A 202 -4.05 3.40 8.22
N GLY A 203 -3.93 3.50 6.90
CA GLY A 203 -4.76 2.80 5.91
C GLY A 203 -4.65 1.28 6.08
N SER A 204 -3.43 0.74 6.04
CA SER A 204 -3.17 -0.70 6.12
C SER A 204 -3.65 -1.30 7.44
N ILE A 205 -3.48 -0.59 8.57
CA ILE A 205 -4.07 -1.01 9.87
C ILE A 205 -5.60 -1.10 9.80
N ASN A 206 -6.25 -0.17 9.11
CA ASN A 206 -7.71 -0.19 8.96
C ASN A 206 -8.16 -1.34 8.04
N HIS A 207 -7.42 -1.60 6.96
CA HIS A 207 -7.68 -2.70 6.05
C HIS A 207 -7.48 -4.05 6.73
N LEU A 208 -6.38 -4.24 7.47
CA LEU A 208 -6.12 -5.41 8.31
C LEU A 208 -7.30 -5.68 9.25
N ASN A 209 -7.74 -4.65 9.99
CA ASN A 209 -8.89 -4.76 10.89
C ASN A 209 -10.18 -5.13 10.14
N ALA A 210 -10.37 -4.66 8.90
CA ALA A 210 -11.50 -5.02 8.08
C ALA A 210 -11.45 -6.50 7.66
N PHE A 211 -10.31 -6.98 7.16
CA PHE A 211 -10.12 -8.39 6.79
C PHE A 211 -10.30 -9.32 7.98
N VAL A 212 -9.66 -9.02 9.12
CA VAL A 212 -9.81 -9.77 10.39
C VAL A 212 -11.28 -9.89 10.78
N ARG A 213 -12.00 -8.76 10.87
CA ARG A 213 -13.42 -8.76 11.27
C ARG A 213 -14.33 -9.54 10.32
N ILE A 214 -14.02 -9.56 9.03
CA ILE A 214 -14.80 -10.32 8.05
C ILE A 214 -14.43 -11.80 8.14
N TYR A 215 -13.15 -12.14 8.26
CA TYR A 215 -12.67 -13.50 8.48
C TYR A 215 -13.38 -14.13 9.69
N GLU A 216 -13.26 -13.50 10.87
CA GLU A 216 -13.81 -14.04 12.11
C GLU A 216 -15.34 -14.20 12.04
N ARG A 217 -16.03 -13.28 11.35
CA ARG A 217 -17.48 -13.39 11.14
C ARG A 217 -17.86 -14.52 10.19
N ARG A 218 -17.03 -14.81 9.20
CA ARG A 218 -17.27 -15.84 8.18
C ARG A 218 -16.97 -17.23 8.71
N THR A 219 -15.90 -17.38 9.50
CA THR A 219 -15.41 -18.67 10.01
C THR A 219 -15.94 -18.98 11.40
N GLY A 220 -16.17 -17.96 12.24
CA GLY A 220 -16.41 -18.12 13.67
C GLY A 220 -15.13 -18.39 14.47
N GLU A 221 -13.96 -18.29 13.83
CA GLU A 221 -12.64 -18.52 14.42
C GLU A 221 -11.92 -17.19 14.67
N GLU A 222 -11.08 -17.14 15.69
CA GLU A 222 -10.20 -16.00 15.97
C GLU A 222 -9.09 -15.93 14.91
N TYR A 223 -8.84 -14.75 14.37
CA TYR A 223 -7.72 -14.56 13.44
C TYR A 223 -6.38 -14.71 14.17
N GLN A 224 -5.40 -15.32 13.51
CA GLN A 224 -4.03 -15.42 14.01
C GLN A 224 -3.11 -14.66 13.05
N PRO A 225 -2.27 -13.72 13.54
CA PRO A 225 -1.36 -12.98 12.67
C PRO A 225 -0.37 -13.92 11.99
N GLN A 226 -0.10 -13.64 10.72
CA GLN A 226 0.72 -14.50 9.86
C GLN A 226 2.18 -14.05 9.83
N TYR A 227 2.43 -12.75 9.98
CA TYR A 227 3.74 -12.12 9.89
C TYR A 227 4.03 -11.22 11.09
N LEU A 228 3.02 -10.48 11.57
CA LEU A 228 3.15 -9.72 12.81
C LEU A 228 3.30 -10.66 14.00
N THR A 229 4.04 -10.22 15.02
CA THR A 229 3.96 -10.91 16.32
C THR A 229 2.61 -10.62 16.95
N GLU A 230 2.14 -11.54 17.80
CA GLU A 230 0.88 -11.38 18.52
C GLU A 230 0.84 -10.07 19.31
N GLU A 231 1.95 -9.69 19.95
CA GLU A 231 2.04 -8.44 20.71
C GLU A 231 1.86 -7.20 19.83
N VAL A 232 2.49 -7.17 18.66
CA VAL A 232 2.39 -6.05 17.71
C VAL A 232 0.98 -5.98 17.13
N PHE A 233 0.44 -7.12 16.70
CA PHE A 233 -0.92 -7.23 16.16
C PHE A 233 -1.97 -6.69 17.15
N GLN A 234 -1.93 -7.13 18.41
CA GLN A 234 -2.86 -6.67 19.44
C GLN A 234 -2.70 -5.17 19.76
N ALA A 235 -1.47 -4.65 19.77
CA ALA A 235 -1.22 -3.22 19.97
C ALA A 235 -1.84 -2.36 18.85
N LEU A 236 -1.71 -2.80 17.59
CA LEU A 236 -2.26 -2.09 16.44
C LEU A 236 -3.80 -2.09 16.44
N LEU A 237 -4.42 -3.26 16.67
CA LEU A 237 -5.88 -3.38 16.65
C LEU A 237 -6.55 -2.67 17.82
N SER A 238 -5.97 -2.70 19.02
CA SER A 238 -6.49 -1.96 20.16
C SER A 238 -6.44 -0.45 19.96
N GLY A 239 -5.37 0.08 19.36
CA GLY A 239 -5.22 1.50 19.03
C GLY A 239 -6.23 2.01 17.99
N SER A 240 -6.56 1.19 16.98
CA SER A 240 -7.54 1.53 15.94
C SER A 240 -8.96 1.75 16.48
N SER A 241 -9.36 0.97 17.50
CA SER A 241 -10.70 1.02 18.09
C SER A 241 -10.99 2.32 18.88
N SER A 242 -9.95 3.00 19.36
CA SER A 242 -10.07 4.21 20.18
C SER A 242 -10.33 5.48 19.35
N ARG A 243 -9.93 5.50 18.07
CA ARG A 243 -10.00 6.71 17.22
C ARG A 243 -11.36 6.95 16.54
N GLY A 244 -12.29 5.99 16.60
CA GLY A 244 -13.62 6.08 15.96
C GLY A 244 -14.80 6.39 16.90
N GLY A 245 -14.58 6.54 18.20
CA GLY A 245 -15.64 6.57 19.23
C GLY A 245 -15.92 7.94 19.86
N GLY A 246 -16.17 8.97 19.06
CA GLY A 246 -16.30 10.36 19.54
C GLY A 246 -17.61 11.08 19.16
N GLY A 247 -18.68 10.37 18.83
CA GLY A 247 -19.99 10.96 18.48
C GLY A 247 -21.00 10.84 19.60
N ALA A 248 -20.86 11.62 20.67
CA ALA A 248 -21.88 11.72 21.71
C ALA A 248 -23.17 12.31 21.12
N ARG A 249 -24.14 11.43 20.84
CA ARG A 249 -25.52 11.78 20.54
C ARG A 249 -26.10 12.53 21.76
N GLN A 250 -26.19 13.85 21.66
CA GLN A 250 -27.04 14.64 22.56
C GLN A 250 -28.50 14.25 22.28
N ASP A 251 -29.03 13.43 23.17
CA ASP A 251 -30.46 13.15 23.33
C ASP A 251 -31.21 14.47 23.51
N ARG A 252 -31.93 14.89 22.47
CA ARG A 252 -33.00 15.88 22.55
C ARG A 252 -34.32 15.15 22.66
N SER A 253 -34.71 14.76 23.87
CA SER A 253 -36.10 14.43 24.15
C SER A 253 -36.44 14.56 25.64
N ALA A 254 -37.10 15.67 26.01
CA ALA A 254 -38.23 15.70 26.96
C ALA A 254 -38.57 17.14 27.34
N GLN A 255 -39.55 17.72 26.65
CA GLN A 255 -40.22 18.95 27.04
C GLN A 255 -41.62 18.56 27.54
N PRO A 256 -41.95 18.65 28.84
CA PRO A 256 -43.27 18.30 29.32
C PRO A 256 -44.25 19.48 29.21
N ALA A 257 -45.33 19.21 28.48
CA ALA A 257 -46.72 19.65 28.62
C ALA A 257 -47.02 21.00 29.32
N GLY A 258 -47.65 21.88 28.55
CA GLY A 258 -48.29 23.10 29.03
C GLY A 258 -49.42 22.85 30.04
N LYS A 259 -49.55 23.79 30.98
CA LYS A 259 -50.76 24.00 31.77
C LYS A 259 -51.29 25.39 31.47
N GLY A 260 -52.43 25.44 30.79
CA GLY A 260 -53.29 26.61 30.82
C GLY A 260 -53.93 26.75 32.20
N LYS A 261 -54.03 27.98 32.68
CA LYS A 261 -55.07 28.39 33.63
C LYS A 261 -55.60 29.75 33.23
N ALA A 262 -56.90 29.76 32.98
CA ALA A 262 -57.74 30.93 32.96
C ALA A 262 -57.95 31.43 34.40
N GLN A 263 -57.74 32.73 34.59
CA GLN A 263 -58.53 33.73 35.35
C GLN A 263 -57.61 34.88 35.75
#